data_AF-A0A845RZ02-F1
#
_entry.id   AF-A0A845RZ02-F1
#
_cell.length_a   1.000
_cell.length_b   1.000
_cell.length_c   1.000
_cell.angle_alpha   90.00
_cell.angle_beta   90.00
_cell.angle_gamma   90.00
#
_symmetry.space_group_name_H-M   'P 1'
#
loop_
_entity.id
_entity.type
_entity.pdbx_description
1 polymer ?
#
loop_
_entity_poly.entity_id
_entity_poly.type
_entity_poly.pdbx_seq_one_letter_code
_entity_poly.pdbx_strand_id
1 'polypeptide(L)'
;GTEIYNQKVWQQVYQIMALLMLFGVLTVFYSSEPKIKRNIEKKSNQKIKFFIAFLFSLAGFILCYLYFKDLFDSKDPIISFLNEFIKIIFCFLIFSLIIFLLIKIKFINKESAKNAYAKPVLDFLKRYGSKATSILLLIGLYRISDVVLGVMANVFYIEKGFSVAEIATYSKFFGTIATIVGGVIGGLASVHLGVMRSLFIGALISALSNLLFAWLALITADVKILAFVITADNIASGFAGATFIVYLSALTSIKFTATQYALFSSAMLFLPKLIAGYAGGFVNLFGYSTFFIFTAIIGVPVLFLIMWINKTVKISKK
;
A
#
# COMPACT_ATOMS: atom_id res chain seq x y z
N GLY A 1 30.29 10.20 -4.31
CA GLY A 1 29.14 10.70 -3.54
C GLY A 1 29.47 10.75 -2.07
N THR A 2 30.28 11.73 -1.65
CA THR A 2 30.58 12.02 -0.24
C THR A 2 29.89 13.32 0.13
N GLU A 3 28.56 13.33 0.13
CA GLU A 3 27.86 14.41 0.83
C GLU A 3 27.94 14.12 2.32
N ILE A 4 28.58 15.04 3.04
CA ILE A 4 28.82 14.96 4.47
C ILE A 4 27.44 14.92 5.16
N TYR A 5 27.15 13.82 5.86
CA TYR A 5 25.91 13.68 6.61
C TYR A 5 25.80 14.77 7.68
N ASN A 6 24.99 15.80 7.41
CA ASN A 6 24.83 16.93 8.32
C ASN A 6 23.75 16.63 9.35
N GLN A 7 24.17 16.17 10.52
CA GLN A 7 23.28 15.84 11.65
C GLN A 7 22.38 17.03 12.05
N LYS A 8 22.89 18.26 11.95
CA LYS A 8 22.14 19.47 12.34
C LYS A 8 20.95 19.73 11.41
N VAL A 9 21.13 19.50 10.11
CA VAL A 9 20.04 19.63 9.12
C VAL A 9 18.95 18.61 9.42
N TRP A 10 19.31 17.34 9.66
CA TRP A 10 18.32 16.31 10.00
C TRP A 10 17.57 16.59 11.31
N GLN A 11 18.27 17.09 12.34
CA GLN A 11 17.61 17.53 13.59
C GLN A 11 16.58 18.63 13.33
N GLN A 12 16.92 19.65 12.53
CA GLN A 12 15.99 20.72 12.16
C GLN A 12 14.80 20.20 11.37
N VAL A 13 15.02 19.30 10.41
CA VAL A 13 13.95 18.65 9.63
C VAL A 13 12.99 17.91 10.56
N TYR A 14 13.50 17.08 11.49
CA TYR A 14 12.66 16.36 12.44
C TYR A 14 11.87 17.28 13.38
N GLN A 15 12.48 18.39 13.83
CA GLN A 15 11.77 19.39 14.65
C GLN A 15 10.64 20.08 13.87
N ILE A 16 10.88 20.46 12.62
CA ILE A 16 9.85 21.04 11.75
C ILE A 16 8.72 20.03 11.51
N MET A 17 9.05 18.77 11.23
CA MET A 17 8.06 17.70 11.08
C MET A 17 7.22 17.52 12.34
N ALA A 18 7.84 17.52 13.52
CA ALA A 18 7.13 17.42 14.80
C ALA A 18 6.17 18.61 15.03
N LEU A 19 6.60 19.82 14.69
CA LEU A 19 5.79 21.03 14.81
C LEU A 19 4.58 20.99 13.86
N LEU A 20 4.78 20.53 12.61
CA LEU A 20 3.69 20.32 11.66
C LEU A 20 2.68 19.26 12.13
N MET A 21 3.14 18.16 12.74
CA MET A 21 2.23 17.16 13.31
C MET A 21 1.41 17.71 14.49
N LEU A 22 1.93 18.69 15.23
CA LEU A 22 1.26 19.31 16.36
C LEU A 22 -0.03 20.02 15.93
N PHE A 23 -0.07 20.62 14.73
CA PHE A 23 -1.31 21.13 14.15
C PHE A 23 -2.38 20.05 14.02
N GLY A 24 -2.01 18.85 13.53
CA GLY A 24 -2.91 17.71 13.47
C GLY A 24 -3.47 17.34 14.85
N VAL A 25 -2.61 17.28 15.85
CA VAL A 25 -3.03 17.01 17.24
C VAL A 25 -3.99 18.09 17.77
N LEU A 26 -3.69 19.36 17.54
CA LEU A 26 -4.56 20.48 17.93
C LEU A 26 -5.93 20.41 17.25
N THR A 27 -5.97 20.08 15.96
CA THR A 27 -7.25 19.94 15.24
C THR A 27 -8.10 18.81 15.78
N VAL A 28 -7.50 17.71 16.26
CA VAL A 28 -8.22 16.62 16.91
C VAL A 28 -8.85 17.09 18.23
N PHE A 29 -8.10 17.85 19.03
CA PHE A 29 -8.62 18.42 20.28
C PHE A 29 -9.72 19.45 20.05
N TYR A 30 -9.65 20.21 18.94
CA TYR A 30 -10.65 21.21 18.58
C TYR A 30 -11.88 20.63 17.86
N SER A 31 -11.74 19.45 17.25
CA SER A 31 -12.82 18.79 16.53
C SER A 31 -13.90 18.34 17.50
N SER A 32 -15.09 18.92 17.36
CA SER A 32 -16.23 18.57 18.20
C SER A 32 -16.69 17.13 17.93
N GLU A 33 -16.90 16.35 18.98
CA GLU A 33 -17.49 15.02 18.83
C GLU A 33 -18.89 15.12 18.20
N PRO A 34 -19.23 14.28 17.22
CA PRO A 34 -20.56 14.28 16.64
C PRO A 34 -21.58 13.90 17.72
N LYS A 35 -22.63 14.72 17.87
CA LYS A 35 -23.73 14.56 18.85
C LYS A 35 -24.62 13.36 18.50
N ILE A 36 -24.06 12.15 18.55
CA ILE A 36 -24.79 10.90 18.36
C ILE A 36 -25.03 10.33 19.75
N LYS A 37 -26.30 10.21 20.15
CA LYS A 37 -26.69 9.45 21.36
C LYS A 37 -26.36 7.98 21.17
N ARG A 38 -25.11 7.60 21.44
CA ARG A 38 -24.70 6.19 21.48
C ARG A 38 -24.96 5.67 22.88
N ASN A 39 -25.61 4.51 22.98
CA ASN A 39 -25.54 3.71 24.20
C ASN A 39 -24.09 3.24 24.35
N ILE A 40 -23.28 4.01 25.07
CA ILE A 40 -21.91 3.61 25.40
C ILE A 40 -22.04 2.49 26.43
N GLU A 41 -22.04 1.24 25.97
CA GLU A 41 -21.80 0.12 26.87
C GLU A 41 -20.46 0.38 27.59
N LYS A 42 -20.52 0.60 28.91
CA LYS A 42 -19.39 0.87 29.81
C LYS A 42 -18.41 -0.31 29.94
N LYS A 43 -18.25 -1.18 28.94
CA LYS A 43 -17.26 -2.28 28.96
C LYS A 43 -15.88 -1.80 28.49
N SER A 44 -15.39 -0.68 29.05
CA SER A 44 -14.03 -0.15 28.77
C SER A 44 -12.95 -1.21 29.01
N ASN A 45 -13.12 -2.00 30.08
CA ASN A 45 -12.18 -3.05 30.47
C ASN A 45 -12.03 -4.16 29.41
N GLN A 46 -13.06 -4.44 28.60
CA GLN A 46 -12.96 -5.42 27.52
C GLN A 46 -12.12 -4.93 26.34
N LYS A 47 -12.17 -3.63 26.01
CA LYS A 47 -11.35 -3.06 24.94
C LYS A 47 -9.88 -3.09 25.30
N ILE A 48 -9.55 -2.77 26.56
CA ILE A 48 -8.17 -2.84 27.09
C ILE A 48 -7.66 -4.27 27.08
N LYS A 49 -8.44 -5.24 27.57
CA LYS A 49 -8.06 -6.67 27.51
C LYS A 49 -7.82 -7.14 26.07
N PHE A 50 -8.66 -6.71 25.12
CA PHE A 50 -8.45 -7.02 23.71
C PHE A 50 -7.16 -6.42 23.15
N PHE A 51 -6.85 -5.18 23.52
CA PHE A 51 -5.60 -4.51 23.12
C PHE A 51 -4.37 -5.20 23.72
N ILE A 52 -4.38 -5.53 25.01
CA ILE A 52 -3.30 -6.27 25.69
C ILE A 52 -3.10 -7.64 25.04
N ALA A 53 -4.17 -8.35 24.73
CA ALA A 53 -4.09 -9.63 24.04
C ALA A 53 -3.45 -9.50 22.66
N PHE A 54 -3.83 -8.48 21.89
CA PHE A 54 -3.21 -8.19 20.61
C PHE A 54 -1.71 -7.93 20.74
N LEU A 55 -1.29 -7.13 21.71
CA LEU A 55 0.13 -6.86 21.98
C LEU A 55 0.89 -8.14 22.37
N PHE A 56 0.29 -8.99 23.20
CA PHE A 56 0.90 -10.26 23.60
C PHE A 56 1.04 -11.23 22.42
N SER A 57 0.01 -11.35 21.58
CA SER A 57 0.08 -12.13 20.35
C SER A 57 1.11 -11.57 19.36
N LEU A 58 1.21 -10.24 19.26
CA LEU A 58 2.21 -9.56 18.42
C LEU A 58 3.63 -9.80 18.92
N ALA A 59 3.85 -9.75 20.24
CA ALA A 59 5.13 -10.09 20.84
C ALA A 59 5.52 -11.54 20.52
N GLY A 60 4.57 -12.48 20.63
CA GLY A 60 4.78 -13.88 20.24
C GLY A 60 5.12 -14.04 18.75
N PHE A 61 4.46 -13.28 17.87
CA PHE A 61 4.79 -13.24 16.44
C PHE A 61 6.23 -12.76 16.22
N ILE A 62 6.63 -11.66 16.85
CA ILE A 62 7.97 -11.08 16.69
C ILE A 62 9.04 -12.02 17.24
N LEU A 63 8.84 -12.59 18.43
CA LEU A 63 9.76 -13.55 19.01
C LEU A 63 9.89 -14.78 18.11
N CYS A 64 8.77 -15.30 17.61
CA CYS A 64 8.83 -16.39 16.64
C CYS A 64 9.65 -15.99 15.40
N TYR A 65 9.42 -14.82 14.82
CA TYR A 65 10.15 -14.36 13.66
C TYR A 65 11.66 -14.23 13.90
N LEU A 66 12.07 -13.78 15.09
CA LEU A 66 13.47 -13.61 15.44
C LEU A 66 14.19 -14.94 15.72
N TYR A 67 13.50 -15.91 16.32
CA TYR A 67 14.09 -17.21 16.69
C TYR A 67 13.86 -18.33 15.66
N PHE A 68 13.03 -18.10 14.64
CA PHE A 68 12.80 -19.10 13.59
C PHE A 68 14.07 -19.27 12.75
N LYS A 69 14.69 -20.45 12.87
CA LYS A 69 15.84 -20.85 12.05
C LYS A 69 15.35 -21.29 10.67
N ASP A 70 16.10 -20.93 9.63
CA ASP A 70 15.80 -21.37 8.26
C ASP A 70 15.77 -22.90 8.17
N LEU A 71 14.74 -23.42 7.50
CA LEU A 71 14.51 -24.86 7.34
C LEU A 71 15.45 -25.46 6.30
N PHE A 72 15.74 -24.72 5.23
CA PHE A 72 16.60 -25.15 4.13
C PHE A 72 17.84 -24.27 4.04
N ASP A 73 19.02 -24.87 4.18
CA ASP A 73 20.30 -24.16 4.13
C ASP A 73 20.81 -24.14 2.68
N SER A 74 20.32 -23.18 1.89
CA SER A 74 20.73 -23.02 0.50
C SER A 74 20.68 -21.55 0.08
N LYS A 75 21.62 -21.15 -0.79
CA LYS A 75 21.76 -19.76 -1.26
C LYS A 75 20.85 -19.42 -2.44
N ASP A 76 20.04 -20.37 -2.92
CA ASP A 76 19.18 -20.14 -4.07
C ASP A 76 18.06 -19.16 -3.72
N PRO A 77 17.82 -18.10 -4.52
CA PRO A 77 16.81 -17.08 -4.23
C PRO A 77 15.39 -17.64 -4.05
N ILE A 78 15.05 -18.71 -4.77
CA ILE A 78 13.75 -19.36 -4.68
C ILE A 78 13.59 -20.09 -3.34
N ILE A 79 14.64 -20.76 -2.86
CA ILE A 79 14.59 -21.49 -1.59
C ILE A 79 14.61 -20.52 -0.42
N SER A 80 15.40 -19.44 -0.49
CA SER A 80 15.35 -18.35 0.49
C SER A 80 13.96 -17.71 0.57
N PHE A 81 13.31 -17.48 -0.57
CA PHE A 81 11.93 -17.01 -0.61
C PHE A 81 10.95 -18.00 0.06
N LEU A 82 11.05 -19.30 -0.24
CA LEU A 82 10.22 -20.33 0.37
C LEU A 82 10.42 -20.41 1.89
N ASN A 83 11.66 -20.30 2.38
CA ASN A 83 11.96 -20.23 3.81
C ASN A 83 11.24 -19.05 4.47
N GLU A 84 11.35 -17.84 3.91
CA GLU A 84 10.68 -16.66 4.46
C GLU A 84 9.15 -16.80 4.42
N PHE A 85 8.60 -17.40 3.37
CA PHE A 85 7.17 -17.66 3.27
C PHE A 85 6.68 -18.62 4.36
N ILE A 86 7.41 -19.74 4.58
CA ILE A 86 7.10 -20.71 5.64
C ILE A 86 7.22 -20.06 7.02
N LYS A 87 8.28 -19.29 7.25
CA LYS A 87 8.52 -18.55 8.49
C LYS A 87 7.37 -17.61 8.81
N ILE A 88 6.91 -16.82 7.85
CA ILE A 88 5.77 -15.91 8.01
C ILE A 88 4.48 -16.69 8.35
N ILE A 89 4.20 -17.79 7.65
CA ILE A 89 3.04 -18.66 7.96
C ILE A 89 3.10 -19.16 9.40
N PHE A 90 4.26 -19.64 9.84
CA PHE A 90 4.46 -20.16 11.19
C PHE A 90 4.28 -19.06 12.25
N CYS A 91 4.75 -17.83 11.99
CA CYS A 91 4.52 -16.68 12.85
C CYS A 91 3.01 -16.35 12.98
N PHE A 92 2.24 -16.42 11.89
CA PHE A 92 0.79 -16.23 11.92
C PHE A 92 0.04 -17.36 12.65
N LEU A 93 0.53 -18.60 12.57
CA LEU A 93 0.01 -19.72 13.35
C LEU A 93 0.21 -19.50 14.84
N ILE A 94 1.40 -19.06 15.28
CA ILE A 94 1.67 -18.73 16.68
C ILE A 94 0.81 -17.57 17.16
N PHE A 95 0.71 -16.50 16.37
CA PHE A 95 -0.17 -15.37 16.68
C PHE A 95 -1.62 -15.83 16.93
N SER A 96 -2.14 -16.67 16.04
CA SER A 96 -3.50 -17.22 16.12
C SER A 96 -3.67 -18.16 17.32
N LEU A 97 -2.65 -18.99 17.61
CA LEU A 97 -2.63 -19.90 18.75
C LEU A 97 -2.66 -19.14 20.08
N ILE A 98 -1.91 -18.05 20.20
CA ILE A 98 -1.93 -17.20 21.41
C ILE A 98 -3.32 -16.57 21.61
N ILE A 99 -3.94 -16.03 20.56
CA ILE A 99 -5.31 -15.50 20.65
C ILE A 99 -6.28 -16.60 21.09
N PHE A 100 -6.16 -17.79 20.51
CA PHE A 100 -7.01 -18.94 20.86
C PHE A 100 -6.86 -19.34 22.34
N LEU A 101 -5.63 -19.40 22.86
CA LEU A 101 -5.35 -19.67 24.27
C LEU A 101 -5.95 -18.58 25.18
N LEU A 102 -5.80 -17.30 24.83
CA LEU A 102 -6.38 -16.19 25.60
C LEU A 102 -7.92 -16.19 25.62
N ILE A 103 -8.56 -16.69 24.56
CA ILE A 103 -10.01 -16.92 24.53
C ILE A 103 -10.37 -18.09 25.46
N LYS A 104 -9.60 -19.19 25.46
CA LYS A 104 -9.84 -20.36 26.30
C LYS A 104 -9.71 -20.04 27.79
N ILE A 105 -8.74 -19.19 28.16
CA ILE A 105 -8.52 -18.69 29.52
C ILE A 105 -9.60 -17.65 29.94
N LYS A 106 -10.56 -17.32 29.06
CA LYS A 106 -11.61 -16.31 29.26
C LYS A 106 -11.06 -14.90 29.52
N PHE A 107 -9.81 -14.63 29.11
CA PHE A 107 -9.25 -13.27 29.17
C PHE A 107 -9.98 -12.35 28.18
N ILE A 108 -10.37 -12.87 27.02
CA ILE A 108 -11.17 -12.18 26.01
C ILE A 108 -12.48 -12.94 25.76
N ASN A 109 -13.57 -12.21 25.56
CA ASN A 109 -14.83 -12.81 25.10
C ASN A 109 -14.70 -13.30 23.65
N LYS A 110 -15.09 -14.55 23.39
CA LYS A 110 -15.16 -15.16 22.05
C LYS A 110 -15.95 -14.30 21.07
N GLU A 111 -17.04 -13.67 21.52
CA GLU A 111 -17.85 -12.82 20.65
C GLU A 111 -17.12 -11.54 20.23
N SER A 112 -16.40 -10.90 21.14
CA SER A 112 -15.58 -9.72 20.84
C SER A 112 -14.46 -10.05 19.85
N ALA A 113 -13.79 -11.19 20.02
CA ALA A 113 -12.79 -11.67 19.07
C ALA A 113 -13.39 -11.99 17.69
N LYS A 114 -14.56 -12.64 17.65
CA LYS A 114 -15.30 -12.90 16.40
C LYS A 114 -15.71 -11.59 15.71
N ASN A 115 -16.13 -10.58 16.48
CA ASN A 115 -16.50 -9.26 15.96
C ASN A 115 -15.32 -8.51 15.33
N ALA A 116 -14.13 -8.66 15.91
CA ALA A 116 -12.93 -7.94 15.46
C ALA A 116 -12.25 -8.61 14.26
N TYR A 117 -12.11 -9.95 14.25
CA TYR A 117 -11.32 -10.64 13.23
C TYR A 117 -12.18 -11.30 12.15
N ALA A 118 -13.25 -12.00 12.53
CA ALA A 118 -14.00 -12.85 11.60
C ALA A 118 -15.17 -12.12 10.92
N LYS A 119 -15.97 -11.36 11.67
CA LYS A 119 -17.15 -10.66 11.13
C LYS A 119 -16.83 -9.69 9.99
N PRO A 120 -15.71 -8.92 9.99
CA PRO A 120 -15.38 -8.04 8.88
C PRO A 120 -15.15 -8.79 7.56
N VAL A 121 -14.44 -9.92 7.61
CA VAL A 121 -14.16 -10.77 6.45
C VAL A 121 -15.44 -11.45 5.96
N LEU A 122 -16.22 -12.00 6.88
CA LEU A 122 -17.51 -12.63 6.55
C LEU A 122 -18.53 -11.63 5.99
N ASP A 123 -18.57 -10.40 6.49
CA ASP A 123 -19.41 -9.31 5.96
C ASP A 123 -19.04 -9.00 4.51
N PHE A 124 -17.74 -8.91 4.20
CA PHE A 124 -17.26 -8.72 2.84
C PHE A 124 -17.64 -9.88 1.91
N LEU A 125 -17.34 -11.13 2.32
CA LEU A 125 -17.64 -12.32 1.51
C LEU A 125 -19.14 -12.50 1.28
N LYS A 126 -19.98 -12.22 2.28
CA LYS A 126 -21.45 -12.29 2.12
C LYS A 126 -21.99 -11.20 1.20
N ARG A 127 -21.42 -9.99 1.26
CA ARG A 127 -21.87 -8.85 0.45
C ARG A 127 -21.57 -9.00 -1.02
N TYR A 128 -20.37 -9.50 -1.35
CA TYR A 128 -19.90 -9.59 -2.73
C TYR A 128 -19.99 -11.02 -3.31
N GLY A 129 -20.21 -12.04 -2.48
CA GLY A 129 -20.39 -13.43 -2.88
C GLY A 129 -19.25 -13.92 -3.77
N SER A 130 -19.59 -14.55 -4.90
CA SER A 130 -18.63 -15.06 -5.88
C SER A 130 -17.74 -13.98 -6.52
N LYS A 131 -18.11 -12.69 -6.43
CA LYS A 131 -17.33 -11.58 -6.99
C LYS A 131 -16.27 -11.05 -6.02
N ALA A 132 -16.30 -11.49 -4.76
CA ALA A 132 -15.35 -11.06 -3.74
C ALA A 132 -13.89 -11.38 -4.12
N THR A 133 -13.65 -12.53 -4.75
CA THR A 133 -12.33 -12.95 -5.25
C THR A 133 -11.81 -12.00 -6.32
N SER A 134 -12.66 -11.63 -7.27
CA SER A 134 -12.33 -10.70 -8.36
C SER A 134 -12.01 -9.30 -7.83
N ILE A 135 -12.79 -8.82 -6.85
CA ILE A 135 -12.55 -7.53 -6.19
C ILE A 135 -11.22 -7.56 -5.45
N LEU A 136 -10.93 -8.64 -4.71
CA LEU A 136 -9.67 -8.79 -3.97
C LEU A 136 -8.47 -8.88 -4.92
N LEU A 137 -8.64 -9.58 -6.04
CA LEU A 137 -7.65 -9.65 -7.11
C LEU A 137 -7.40 -8.27 -7.71
N LEU A 138 -8.44 -7.47 -7.95
CA LEU A 138 -8.28 -6.10 -8.42
C LEU A 138 -7.52 -5.26 -7.41
N ILE A 139 -7.89 -5.33 -6.13
CA ILE A 139 -7.21 -4.61 -5.06
C ILE A 139 -5.72 -4.95 -5.06
N GLY A 140 -5.37 -6.23 -5.13
CA GLY A 140 -3.98 -6.70 -5.11
C GLY A 140 -3.19 -6.39 -6.39
N LEU A 141 -3.84 -6.29 -7.55
CA LEU A 141 -3.16 -6.02 -8.82
C LEU A 141 -3.16 -4.54 -9.22
N TYR A 142 -4.04 -3.71 -8.64
CA TYR A 142 -4.28 -2.36 -9.16
C TYR A 142 -3.01 -1.50 -9.25
N ARG A 143 -2.13 -1.61 -8.24
CA ARG A 143 -0.86 -0.87 -8.18
C ARG A 143 0.36 -1.69 -8.58
N ILE A 144 0.16 -2.72 -9.39
CA ILE A 144 1.28 -3.58 -9.79
C ILE A 144 2.30 -2.82 -10.66
N SER A 145 1.81 -1.95 -11.54
CA SER A 145 2.63 -1.25 -12.52
C SER A 145 3.58 -0.22 -11.87
N ASP A 146 3.05 0.60 -10.97
CA ASP A 146 3.78 1.67 -10.29
C ASP A 146 4.62 1.16 -9.11
N VAL A 147 4.10 0.21 -8.30
CA VAL A 147 4.86 -0.31 -7.16
C VAL A 147 6.09 -1.08 -7.61
N VAL A 148 5.98 -1.88 -8.68
CA VAL A 148 7.13 -2.64 -9.22
C VAL A 148 8.17 -1.68 -9.83
N LEU A 149 7.72 -0.68 -10.60
CA LEU A 149 8.63 0.35 -11.14
C LEU A 149 9.36 1.12 -10.03
N GLY A 150 8.63 1.53 -8.99
CA GLY A 150 9.13 2.41 -7.93
C GLY A 150 10.31 1.84 -7.15
N VAL A 151 10.45 0.51 -7.05
CA VAL A 151 11.59 -0.13 -6.36
C VAL A 151 12.90 0.06 -7.12
N MET A 152 12.84 0.17 -8.46
CA MET A 152 14.03 0.36 -9.31
C MET A 152 14.28 1.81 -9.70
N ALA A 153 13.33 2.73 -9.49
CA ALA A 153 13.44 4.12 -9.94
C ALA A 153 14.68 4.84 -9.41
N ASN A 154 14.97 4.75 -8.11
CA ASN A 154 16.15 5.40 -7.53
C ASN A 154 17.47 4.78 -8.00
N VAL A 155 17.51 3.45 -8.16
CA VAL A 155 18.69 2.73 -8.66
C VAL A 155 18.97 3.14 -10.10
N PHE A 156 17.92 3.17 -10.93
CA PHE A 156 17.96 3.63 -12.31
C PHE A 156 18.55 5.03 -12.44
N TYR A 157 18.13 6.00 -11.62
CA TYR A 157 18.65 7.37 -11.73
C TYR A 157 20.15 7.45 -11.44
N ILE A 158 20.61 6.72 -10.43
CA ILE A 158 22.02 6.70 -10.04
C ILE A 158 22.86 6.04 -11.13
N GLU A 159 22.43 4.89 -11.65
CA GLU A 159 23.14 4.16 -12.70
C GLU A 159 23.14 4.89 -14.05
N LYS A 160 22.12 5.71 -14.31
CA LYS A 160 22.06 6.58 -15.50
C LYS A 160 23.03 7.77 -15.40
N GLY A 161 23.52 8.10 -14.20
CA GLY A 161 24.52 9.16 -13.96
C GLY A 161 23.97 10.47 -13.40
N PHE A 162 22.73 10.50 -12.89
CA PHE A 162 22.18 11.71 -12.26
C PHE A 162 22.78 11.96 -10.87
N SER A 163 22.92 13.23 -10.50
CA SER A 163 23.40 13.59 -9.16
C SER A 163 22.30 13.35 -8.10
N VAL A 164 22.72 13.02 -6.87
CA VAL A 164 21.81 12.83 -5.74
C VAL A 164 21.00 14.09 -5.44
N ALA A 165 21.60 15.27 -5.65
CA ALA A 165 20.94 16.57 -5.48
C ALA A 165 19.82 16.80 -6.51
N GLU A 166 20.05 16.49 -7.79
CA GLU A 166 19.03 16.55 -8.83
C GLU A 166 17.89 15.57 -8.55
N ILE A 167 18.23 14.33 -8.19
CA ILE A 167 17.24 13.30 -7.82
C ILE A 167 16.39 13.79 -6.64
N ALA A 168 17.00 14.31 -5.58
CA ALA A 168 16.28 14.81 -4.42
C ALA A 168 15.35 15.97 -4.78
N THR A 169 15.80 16.90 -5.62
CA THR A 169 15.02 18.06 -6.04
C THR A 169 13.79 17.63 -6.84
N TYR A 170 13.97 16.84 -7.90
CA TYR A 170 12.86 16.51 -8.79
C TYR A 170 11.99 15.36 -8.27
N SER A 171 12.60 14.29 -7.74
CA SER A 171 11.86 13.12 -7.23
C SER A 171 11.13 13.40 -5.92
N LYS A 172 11.76 14.14 -4.98
CA LYS A 172 11.17 14.34 -3.65
C LYS A 172 10.40 15.66 -3.54
N PHE A 173 10.96 16.79 -3.94
CA PHE A 173 10.27 18.07 -3.79
C PHE A 173 9.17 18.24 -4.85
N PHE A 174 9.54 18.27 -6.13
CA PHE A 174 8.56 18.40 -7.21
C PHE A 174 7.63 17.19 -7.33
N GLY A 175 8.17 15.98 -7.16
CA GLY A 175 7.39 14.74 -7.18
C GLY A 175 6.29 14.71 -6.12
N THR A 176 6.54 15.22 -4.90
CA THR A 176 5.50 15.30 -3.87
C THR A 176 4.38 16.26 -4.26
N ILE A 177 4.72 17.46 -4.78
CA ILE A 177 3.74 18.44 -5.25
C ILE A 177 2.91 17.84 -6.40
N ALA A 178 3.57 17.22 -7.37
CA ALA A 178 2.97 16.52 -8.49
C ALA A 178 1.99 15.42 -8.03
N THR A 179 2.37 14.64 -7.01
CA THR A 179 1.51 13.61 -6.42
C THR A 179 0.28 14.20 -5.75
N ILE A 180 0.41 15.32 -5.04
CA ILE A 180 -0.72 16.02 -4.42
C ILE A 180 -1.68 16.51 -5.49
N VAL A 181 -1.16 17.16 -6.54
CA VAL A 181 -1.96 17.65 -7.67
C VAL A 181 -2.69 16.49 -8.36
N GLY A 182 -1.97 15.41 -8.69
CA GLY A 182 -2.56 14.20 -9.27
C GLY A 182 -3.65 13.59 -8.37
N GLY A 183 -3.42 13.56 -7.05
CA GLY A 183 -4.37 13.06 -6.07
C GLY A 183 -5.65 13.90 -5.99
N VAL A 184 -5.54 15.22 -6.00
CA VAL A 184 -6.70 16.13 -6.05
C VAL A 184 -7.49 15.91 -7.33
N ILE A 185 -6.82 15.86 -8.48
CA ILE A 185 -7.46 15.62 -9.78
C ILE A 185 -8.15 14.24 -9.79
N GLY A 186 -7.51 13.20 -9.28
CA GLY A 186 -8.08 11.84 -9.19
C GLY A 186 -9.28 11.75 -8.25
N GLY A 187 -9.23 12.46 -7.13
CA GLY A 187 -10.36 12.58 -6.19
C GLY A 187 -11.56 13.25 -6.85
N LEU A 188 -11.37 14.42 -7.45
CA LEU A 188 -12.43 15.16 -8.16
C LEU A 188 -12.98 14.36 -9.35
N ALA A 189 -12.11 13.72 -10.13
CA ALA A 189 -12.51 12.85 -11.22
C ALA A 189 -13.41 11.70 -10.72
N SER A 190 -13.11 11.12 -9.55
CA SER A 190 -13.94 10.05 -8.96
C SER A 190 -15.35 10.51 -8.62
N VAL A 191 -15.51 11.77 -8.22
CA VAL A 191 -16.82 12.38 -7.96
C VAL A 191 -17.59 12.63 -9.27
N HIS A 192 -16.94 13.21 -10.28
CA HIS A 192 -17.62 13.64 -11.51
C HIS A 192 -17.81 12.50 -12.53
N LEU A 193 -16.78 11.70 -12.79
CA LEU A 193 -16.79 10.62 -13.78
C LEU A 193 -17.28 9.29 -13.19
N GLY A 194 -17.28 9.18 -11.87
CA GLY A 194 -17.62 7.97 -11.12
C GLY A 194 -16.41 7.08 -10.85
N VAL A 195 -16.48 6.33 -9.75
CA VAL A 195 -15.38 5.56 -9.17
C VAL A 195 -14.70 4.62 -10.18
N MET A 196 -15.47 3.78 -10.88
CA MET A 196 -14.89 2.77 -11.79
C MET A 196 -14.20 3.37 -13.02
N ARG A 197 -14.72 4.49 -13.55
CA ARG A 197 -14.11 5.17 -14.71
C ARG A 197 -12.81 5.85 -14.33
N SER A 198 -12.81 6.53 -13.19
CA SER A 198 -11.59 7.18 -12.68
C SER A 198 -10.54 6.16 -12.28
N LEU A 199 -10.93 5.02 -11.71
CA LEU A 199 -10.03 3.90 -11.45
C LEU A 199 -9.38 3.37 -12.74
N PHE A 200 -10.17 3.23 -13.82
CA PHE A 200 -9.64 2.81 -15.13
C PHE A 200 -8.62 3.82 -15.69
N ILE A 201 -8.97 5.11 -15.65
CA ILE A 201 -8.08 6.19 -16.11
C ILE A 201 -6.78 6.19 -15.29
N GLY A 202 -6.86 5.96 -13.97
CA GLY A 202 -5.69 5.93 -13.10
C GLY A 202 -4.74 4.79 -13.45
N ALA A 203 -5.26 3.57 -13.60
CA ALA A 203 -4.46 2.43 -14.04
C ALA A 203 -3.85 2.65 -15.43
N LEU A 204 -4.59 3.28 -16.36
CA LEU A 204 -4.11 3.55 -17.71
C LEU A 204 -2.99 4.58 -17.72
N ILE A 205 -3.18 5.72 -17.06
CA ILE A 205 -2.16 6.79 -17.00
C ILE A 205 -0.91 6.28 -16.27
N SER A 206 -1.07 5.46 -15.22
CA SER A 206 0.07 4.82 -14.54
C SER A 206 0.83 3.85 -15.44
N ALA A 207 0.16 3.03 -16.24
CA ALA A 207 0.85 2.15 -17.19
C ALA A 207 1.56 2.97 -18.30
N LEU A 208 0.97 4.08 -18.74
CA LEU A 208 1.56 4.97 -19.73
C LEU A 208 2.76 5.75 -19.16
N SER A 209 2.74 6.15 -17.88
CA SER A 209 3.89 6.84 -17.28
C SER A 209 5.12 5.94 -17.22
N ASN A 210 4.95 4.64 -17.03
CA ASN A 210 6.06 3.68 -17.09
C ASN A 210 6.76 3.66 -18.47
N LEU A 211 6.02 3.88 -19.56
CA LEU A 211 6.63 3.98 -20.90
C LEU A 211 7.52 5.23 -21.04
N LEU A 212 7.25 6.30 -20.29
CA LEU A 212 8.12 7.47 -20.25
C LEU A 212 9.48 7.13 -19.62
N PHE A 213 9.53 6.21 -18.66
CA PHE A 213 10.79 5.70 -18.12
C PHE A 213 11.53 4.80 -19.11
N ALA A 214 10.81 3.97 -19.87
CA ALA A 214 11.41 3.20 -20.96
C ALA A 214 12.05 4.12 -22.01
N TRP A 215 11.40 5.23 -22.34
CA TRP A 215 11.93 6.26 -23.22
C TRP A 215 13.17 6.95 -22.63
N LEU A 216 13.11 7.35 -21.35
CA LEU A 216 14.24 7.93 -20.62
C LEU A 216 15.44 6.96 -20.54
N ALA A 217 15.20 5.65 -20.50
CA ALA A 217 16.25 4.65 -20.50
C ALA A 217 17.06 4.64 -21.81
N LEU A 218 16.47 5.06 -22.94
CA LEU A 218 17.13 5.08 -24.26
C LEU A 218 17.87 6.39 -24.55
N ILE A 219 17.44 7.51 -23.97
CA ILE A 219 18.05 8.83 -24.20
C ILE A 219 19.24 9.05 -23.26
N THR A 220 20.17 9.94 -23.62
CA THR A 220 21.23 10.43 -22.74
C THR A 220 20.66 11.13 -21.50
N ALA A 221 21.42 11.16 -20.40
CA ALA A 221 20.99 11.81 -19.17
C ALA A 221 20.77 13.33 -19.38
N ASP A 222 19.52 13.76 -19.32
CA ASP A 222 19.12 15.17 -19.33
C ASP A 222 18.15 15.42 -18.17
N VAL A 223 18.49 16.40 -17.33
CA VAL A 223 17.75 16.81 -16.14
C VAL A 223 16.33 17.28 -16.49
N LYS A 224 16.14 17.92 -17.65
CA LYS A 224 14.82 18.39 -18.10
C LYS A 224 13.89 17.22 -18.41
N ILE A 225 14.43 16.21 -19.09
CA ILE A 225 13.69 14.99 -19.43
C ILE A 225 13.38 14.21 -18.14
N LEU A 226 14.37 14.08 -17.24
CA LEU A 226 14.17 13.47 -15.93
C LEU A 226 13.04 14.16 -15.15
N ALA A 227 13.07 15.49 -15.06
CA ALA A 227 12.07 16.29 -14.35
C ALA A 227 10.67 16.07 -14.95
N PHE A 228 10.54 16.07 -16.28
CA PHE A 228 9.28 15.80 -16.96
C PHE A 228 8.74 14.40 -16.66
N VAL A 229 9.57 13.37 -16.80
CA VAL A 229 9.17 11.96 -16.57
C VAL A 229 8.74 11.75 -15.13
N ILE A 230 9.54 12.23 -14.16
CA ILE A 230 9.23 12.12 -12.73
C ILE A 230 7.93 12.87 -12.40
N THR A 231 7.73 14.06 -12.96
CA THR A 231 6.52 14.85 -12.69
C THR A 231 5.28 14.15 -13.24
N ALA A 232 5.36 13.66 -14.48
CA ALA A 232 4.27 12.93 -15.12
C ALA A 232 3.91 11.65 -14.34
N ASP A 233 4.92 10.89 -13.90
CA ASP A 233 4.73 9.68 -13.11
C ASP A 233 4.12 9.94 -11.74
N ASN A 234 4.59 10.98 -11.04
CA ASN A 234 4.02 11.34 -9.74
C ASN A 234 2.58 11.83 -9.85
N ILE A 235 2.22 12.58 -10.90
CA ILE A 235 0.83 12.93 -11.19
C ILE A 235 0.00 11.66 -11.43
N ALA A 236 0.50 10.73 -12.25
CA ALA A 236 -0.15 9.47 -12.54
C ALA A 236 -0.38 8.62 -11.27
N SER A 237 0.66 8.46 -10.47
CA SER A 237 0.65 7.73 -9.19
C SER A 237 -0.29 8.38 -8.17
N GLY A 238 -0.28 9.72 -8.09
CA GLY A 238 -1.22 10.48 -7.25
C GLY A 238 -2.67 10.26 -7.67
N PHE A 239 -2.95 10.36 -8.97
CA PHE A 239 -4.28 10.14 -9.53
C PHE A 239 -4.75 8.70 -9.29
N ALA A 240 -3.90 7.71 -9.60
CA ALA A 240 -4.19 6.30 -9.40
C ALA A 240 -4.41 5.98 -7.91
N GLY A 241 -3.59 6.54 -7.01
CA GLY A 241 -3.70 6.37 -5.57
C GLY A 241 -5.01 6.95 -5.00
N ALA A 242 -5.37 8.18 -5.38
CA ALA A 242 -6.57 8.83 -4.89
C ALA A 242 -7.86 8.12 -5.36
N THR A 243 -7.93 7.79 -6.65
CA THR A 243 -9.06 7.03 -7.22
C THR A 243 -9.22 5.65 -6.56
N PHE A 244 -8.11 4.99 -6.21
CA PHE A 244 -8.13 3.74 -5.48
C PHE A 244 -8.63 3.88 -4.05
N ILE A 245 -8.23 4.93 -3.33
CA ILE A 245 -8.73 5.19 -1.97
C ILE A 245 -10.25 5.40 -2.00
N VAL A 246 -10.77 6.14 -3.00
CA VAL A 246 -12.22 6.31 -3.19
C VAL A 246 -12.89 4.96 -3.47
N TYR A 247 -12.29 4.12 -4.31
CA TYR A 247 -12.77 2.77 -4.58
C TYR A 247 -12.81 1.88 -3.33
N LEU A 248 -11.74 1.86 -2.52
CA LEU A 248 -11.73 1.14 -1.25
C LEU A 248 -12.82 1.64 -0.30
N SER A 249 -12.98 2.97 -0.19
CA SER A 249 -14.01 3.57 0.65
C SER A 249 -15.42 3.10 0.24
N ALA A 250 -15.70 3.03 -1.06
CA ALA A 250 -16.97 2.55 -1.60
C ALA A 250 -17.22 1.05 -1.32
N LEU A 251 -16.17 0.24 -1.16
CA LEU A 251 -16.28 -1.19 -0.84
C LEU A 251 -16.45 -1.47 0.65
N THR A 252 -15.88 -0.61 1.50
CA THR A 252 -15.90 -0.82 2.95
C THR A 252 -17.30 -0.63 3.56
N SER A 253 -17.61 -1.48 4.53
CA SER A 253 -18.82 -1.37 5.32
C SER A 253 -18.66 -0.35 6.44
N ILE A 254 -19.70 0.46 6.66
CA ILE A 254 -19.73 1.48 7.74
C ILE A 254 -19.50 0.82 9.12
N LYS A 255 -19.90 -0.45 9.27
CA LYS A 255 -19.78 -1.21 10.52
C LYS A 255 -18.35 -1.68 10.80
N PHE A 256 -17.55 -1.98 9.77
CA PHE A 256 -16.21 -2.56 9.90
C PHE A 256 -15.15 -1.78 9.11
N THR A 257 -15.36 -0.46 8.91
CA THR A 257 -14.56 0.39 8.03
C THR A 257 -13.07 0.26 8.29
N ALA A 258 -12.64 0.43 9.55
CA ALA A 258 -11.22 0.41 9.90
C ALA A 258 -10.55 -0.94 9.59
N THR A 259 -11.17 -2.06 9.98
CA THR A 259 -10.60 -3.39 9.77
C THR A 259 -10.59 -3.77 8.29
N GLN A 260 -11.66 -3.49 7.55
CA GLN A 260 -11.72 -3.78 6.12
C GLN A 260 -10.76 -2.91 5.32
N TYR A 261 -10.63 -1.62 5.67
CA TYR A 261 -9.68 -0.74 5.02
C TYR A 261 -8.24 -1.21 5.24
N ALA A 262 -7.88 -1.62 6.47
CA ALA A 262 -6.57 -2.20 6.76
C ALA A 262 -6.31 -3.49 5.96
N LEU A 263 -7.31 -4.37 5.86
CA LEU A 263 -7.22 -5.63 5.11
C LEU A 263 -7.04 -5.39 3.60
N PHE A 264 -7.78 -4.43 3.02
CA PHE A 264 -7.62 -4.12 1.60
C PHE A 264 -6.31 -3.40 1.32
N SER A 265 -5.88 -2.49 2.19
CA SER A 265 -4.59 -1.79 2.04
C SER A 265 -3.39 -2.73 2.17
N SER A 266 -3.48 -3.79 2.99
CA SER A 266 -2.42 -4.80 3.05
C SER A 266 -2.42 -5.69 1.82
N ALA A 267 -3.60 -6.13 1.35
CA ALA A 267 -3.74 -6.93 0.13
C ALA A 267 -3.23 -6.19 -1.12
N MET A 268 -3.48 -4.88 -1.19
CA MET A 268 -3.05 -3.99 -2.28
C MET A 268 -1.54 -4.01 -2.53
N LEU A 269 -0.73 -4.04 -1.47
CA LEU A 269 0.73 -4.00 -1.61
C LEU A 269 1.37 -5.39 -1.64
N PHE A 270 0.64 -6.43 -1.24
CA PHE A 270 1.19 -7.77 -1.10
C PHE A 270 1.78 -8.29 -2.42
N LEU A 271 0.94 -8.45 -3.44
CA LEU A 271 1.37 -9.04 -4.71
C LEU A 271 2.39 -8.19 -5.48
N PRO A 272 2.22 -6.84 -5.57
CA PRO A 272 3.21 -6.00 -6.24
C PRO A 272 4.57 -6.01 -5.56
N LYS A 273 4.62 -5.98 -4.22
CA LYS A 273 5.89 -6.01 -3.49
C LYS A 273 6.61 -7.34 -3.61
N LEU A 274 5.88 -8.46 -3.67
CA LEU A 274 6.47 -9.77 -3.92
C LEU A 274 7.19 -9.81 -5.27
N ILE A 275 6.54 -9.29 -6.33
CA ILE A 275 7.14 -9.23 -7.67
C ILE A 275 8.30 -8.22 -7.69
N ALA A 276 8.14 -7.06 -7.05
CA ALA A 276 9.15 -6.02 -7.03
C ALA A 276 10.47 -6.45 -6.36
N GLY A 277 10.43 -7.42 -5.44
CA GLY A 277 11.65 -8.00 -4.85
C GLY A 277 12.60 -8.65 -5.87
N TYR A 278 12.07 -9.11 -7.01
CA TYR A 278 12.86 -9.72 -8.09
C TYR A 278 13.26 -8.73 -9.20
N ALA A 279 12.83 -7.48 -9.11
CA ALA A 279 13.03 -6.48 -10.17
C ALA A 279 14.53 -6.23 -10.47
N GLY A 280 15.39 -6.25 -9.46
CA GLY A 280 16.85 -6.06 -9.67
C GLY A 280 17.47 -7.17 -10.50
N GLY A 281 17.12 -8.43 -10.22
CA GLY A 281 17.58 -9.58 -11.03
C GLY A 281 17.09 -9.50 -12.48
N PHE A 282 15.85 -9.04 -12.68
CA PHE A 282 15.30 -8.84 -14.01
C PHE A 282 16.06 -7.75 -14.78
N VAL A 283 16.31 -6.59 -14.15
CA VAL A 283 17.05 -5.47 -14.77
C VAL A 283 18.48 -5.88 -15.14
N ASN A 284 19.15 -6.66 -14.28
CA ASN A 284 20.52 -7.13 -14.55
C ASN A 284 20.60 -8.02 -15.80
N LEU A 285 19.53 -8.75 -16.13
CA LEU A 285 19.49 -9.66 -17.28
C LEU A 285 18.95 -9.00 -18.55
N PHE A 286 17.92 -8.16 -18.45
CA PHE A 286 17.17 -7.62 -19.59
C PHE A 286 17.31 -6.11 -19.80
N GLY A 287 17.97 -5.41 -18.87
CA GLY A 287 18.13 -3.97 -18.87
C GLY A 287 16.89 -3.17 -18.43
N TYR A 288 17.10 -1.87 -18.19
CA TYR A 288 16.05 -0.96 -17.69
C TYR A 288 14.92 -0.70 -18.68
N SER A 289 15.22 -0.52 -19.97
CA SER A 289 14.19 -0.22 -20.97
C SER A 289 13.14 -1.34 -21.05
N THR A 290 13.60 -2.59 -21.16
CA THR A 290 12.74 -3.78 -21.16
C THR A 290 11.96 -3.92 -19.85
N PHE A 291 12.59 -3.64 -18.71
CA PHE A 291 11.93 -3.66 -17.41
C PHE A 291 10.77 -2.66 -17.33
N PHE A 292 10.96 -1.42 -17.77
CA PHE A 292 9.90 -0.41 -17.73
C PHE A 292 8.76 -0.70 -18.72
N ILE A 293 9.06 -1.28 -19.88
CA ILE A 293 8.03 -1.79 -20.81
C ILE A 293 7.25 -2.94 -20.15
N PHE A 294 7.96 -3.86 -19.48
CA PHE A 294 7.35 -4.97 -18.78
C PHE A 294 6.40 -4.51 -17.67
N THR A 295 6.79 -3.52 -16.85
CA THR A 295 5.90 -2.97 -15.81
C THR A 295 4.67 -2.27 -16.39
N ALA A 296 4.78 -1.64 -17.57
CA ALA A 296 3.63 -1.11 -18.30
C ALA A 296 2.68 -2.23 -18.79
N ILE A 297 3.24 -3.31 -19.35
CA ILE A 297 2.47 -4.46 -19.85
C ILE A 297 1.73 -5.18 -18.71
N ILE A 298 2.34 -5.36 -17.54
CA ILE A 298 1.67 -5.98 -16.39
C ILE A 298 0.48 -5.14 -15.89
N GLY A 299 0.44 -3.82 -16.19
CA GLY A 299 -0.72 -2.97 -15.93
C GLY A 299 -1.93 -3.28 -16.83
N VAL A 300 -1.74 -3.89 -18.00
CA VAL A 300 -2.82 -4.15 -18.97
C VAL A 300 -3.88 -5.14 -18.45
N PRO A 301 -3.53 -6.29 -17.85
CA PRO A 301 -4.50 -7.17 -17.20
C PRO A 301 -5.40 -6.47 -16.17
N VAL A 302 -4.88 -5.46 -15.48
CA VAL A 302 -5.64 -4.67 -14.51
C VAL A 302 -6.78 -3.92 -15.19
N LEU A 303 -6.52 -3.31 -16.36
CA LEU A 303 -7.53 -2.60 -17.14
C LEU A 303 -8.69 -3.51 -17.54
N PHE A 304 -8.39 -4.73 -18.01
CA PHE A 304 -9.40 -5.73 -18.33
C PHE A 304 -10.23 -6.13 -17.10
N LEU A 305 -9.57 -6.30 -15.96
CA LEU A 305 -10.22 -6.64 -14.71
C LEU A 305 -11.18 -5.52 -14.23
N ILE A 306 -10.77 -4.26 -14.35
CA ILE A 306 -11.62 -3.10 -14.04
C ILE A 306 -12.87 -3.09 -14.93
N MET A 307 -12.71 -3.30 -16.23
CA MET A 307 -13.84 -3.34 -17.18
C MET A 307 -14.82 -4.47 -16.86
N TRP A 308 -14.30 -5.65 -16.50
CA TRP A 308 -15.14 -6.79 -16.14
C TRP A 308 -15.89 -6.57 -14.81
N ILE A 309 -15.22 -6.01 -13.80
CA ILE A 309 -15.85 -5.67 -12.51
C ILE A 309 -16.89 -4.58 -12.70
N ASN A 310 -16.65 -3.58 -13.54
CA ASN A 310 -17.62 -2.53 -13.82
C ASN A 310 -18.94 -3.07 -14.43
N LYS A 311 -18.85 -4.11 -15.26
CA LYS A 311 -20.04 -4.78 -15.82
C LYS A 311 -20.76 -5.67 -14.82
N THR A 312 -20.03 -6.27 -13.89
CA THR A 312 -20.57 -7.31 -13.00
C THR A 312 -20.98 -6.78 -11.63
N VAL A 313 -20.36 -5.74 -11.10
CA VAL A 313 -20.58 -5.21 -9.75
C VAL A 313 -21.21 -3.83 -9.82
N LYS A 314 -22.47 -3.70 -9.36
CA LYS A 314 -23.08 -2.39 -9.13
C LYS A 314 -22.51 -1.80 -7.84
N ILE A 315 -21.46 -1.00 -7.96
CA ILE A 315 -20.96 -0.21 -6.83
C ILE A 315 -21.92 0.97 -6.69
N SER A 316 -22.69 0.98 -5.60
CA SER A 316 -23.61 2.08 -5.28
C SER A 316 -22.83 3.39 -5.25
N LYS A 317 -23.26 4.38 -6.03
CA LYS A 317 -22.88 5.77 -5.77
C LYS A 317 -23.40 6.09 -4.37
N LYS A 318 -22.51 6.47 -3.46
CA LYS A 318 -22.88 7.11 -2.20
C LYS A 318 -22.81 8.60 -2.40
#